data_AF-A0A1B9N9M0-F1
#
_entry.id   AF-A0A1B9N9M0-F1
#
_cell.length_a   1.000
_cell.length_b   1.000
_cell.length_c   1.000
_cell.angle_alpha   90.00
_cell.angle_beta   90.00
_cell.angle_gamma   90.00
#
_symmetry.space_group_name_H-M   'P 1'
#
loop_
_entity.id
_entity.type
_entity.pdbx_description
1 polymer ?
#
loop_
_entity_poly.entity_id
_entity_poly.type
_entity_poly.pdbx_seq_one_letter_code
_entity_poly.pdbx_strand_id
1 'polypeptide(L)'
;MSSPNQIPPGWYPVPALPGQERWWDGHAWTSRWRVVRSPHNRCALGFGSPAAFLPIGIVAAAFTVGFLITMIVLILGGSTLGAVFYGVAALLLAVMAAVCITNAIYGFRLRRERRALG
;
A
#
# COMPACT_ATOMS: atom_id res chain seq x y z
N MET A 1 -26.13 -19.29 -46.83
CA MET A 1 -24.93 -19.85 -46.16
C MET A 1 -24.20 -18.68 -45.51
N SER A 2 -24.43 -18.45 -44.22
CA SER A 2 -23.74 -17.41 -43.43
C SER A 2 -22.41 -17.96 -42.94
N SER A 3 -21.29 -17.41 -43.42
CA SER A 3 -19.95 -17.87 -43.05
C SER A 3 -19.69 -17.64 -41.55
N PRO A 4 -19.29 -18.68 -40.78
CA PRO A 4 -19.33 -18.67 -39.32
C PRO A 4 -18.07 -18.06 -38.67
N ASN A 5 -17.53 -16.96 -39.20
CA ASN A 5 -16.29 -16.39 -38.67
C ASN A 5 -16.04 -14.91 -38.97
N GLN A 6 -17.09 -14.08 -38.98
CA GLN A 6 -16.89 -12.62 -39.01
C GLN A 6 -16.89 -12.08 -37.58
N ILE A 7 -15.75 -11.50 -37.20
CA ILE A 7 -15.60 -10.76 -35.95
C ILE A 7 -16.63 -9.62 -35.98
N PRO A 8 -17.56 -9.55 -35.01
CA PRO A 8 -18.59 -8.52 -35.02
C PRO A 8 -17.96 -7.12 -34.87
N PRO A 9 -18.58 -6.07 -35.43
CA PRO A 9 -18.12 -4.71 -35.24
C PRO A 9 -18.09 -4.34 -33.75
N GLY A 10 -16.98 -3.79 -33.28
CA GLY A 10 -16.77 -3.58 -31.85
C GLY A 10 -15.40 -3.00 -31.50
N TRP A 11 -15.21 -2.73 -30.20
CA TRP A 11 -13.93 -2.33 -29.64
C TRP A 11 -13.18 -3.56 -29.17
N TYR A 12 -11.91 -3.67 -29.58
CA TYR A 12 -11.06 -4.80 -29.25
C TYR A 12 -9.70 -4.32 -28.73
N PRO A 13 -9.08 -5.05 -27.78
CA PRO A 13 -7.80 -4.69 -27.20
C PRO A 13 -6.67 -4.85 -28.21
N VAL A 14 -5.67 -3.97 -28.10
CA VAL A 14 -4.47 -4.04 -28.95
C VAL A 14 -3.34 -4.72 -28.17
N PRO A 15 -2.87 -5.91 -28.59
CA PRO A 15 -1.85 -6.67 -27.84
C PRO A 15 -0.55 -5.90 -27.60
N ALA A 16 -0.18 -5.00 -28.52
CA ALA A 16 1.02 -4.19 -28.41
C ALA A 16 0.91 -3.03 -27.40
N LEU A 17 -0.32 -2.63 -27.02
CA LEU A 17 -0.59 -1.43 -26.22
C LEU A 17 -1.63 -1.76 -25.14
N PRO A 18 -1.20 -2.32 -23.98
CA PRO A 18 -2.11 -2.62 -22.89
C PRO A 18 -2.84 -1.36 -22.42
N GLY A 19 -4.17 -1.44 -22.30
CA GLY A 19 -5.03 -0.30 -21.96
C GLY A 19 -5.52 0.53 -23.15
N GLN A 20 -5.21 0.13 -24.38
CA GLN A 20 -5.79 0.72 -25.59
C GLN A 20 -6.67 -0.28 -26.33
N GLU A 21 -7.79 0.21 -26.84
CA GLU A 21 -8.68 -0.53 -27.72
C GLU A 21 -8.81 0.19 -29.07
N ARG A 22 -8.94 -0.61 -30.12
CA ARG A 22 -9.17 -0.16 -31.50
C ARG A 22 -10.53 -0.64 -31.98
N TRP A 23 -11.20 0.18 -32.79
CA TRP A 23 -12.50 -0.18 -33.36
C TRP A 23 -12.35 -1.03 -34.63
N TRP A 24 -13.05 -2.17 -34.65
CA TRP A 24 -13.27 -3.04 -35.81
C TRP A 24 -14.66 -2.75 -36.39
N ASP A 25 -14.76 -2.52 -37.70
CA ASP A 25 -16.03 -2.21 -38.36
C ASP A 25 -16.75 -3.44 -38.95
N GLY A 26 -16.19 -4.64 -38.79
CA GLY A 26 -16.68 -5.88 -39.40
C GLY A 26 -15.88 -6.34 -40.63
N HIS A 27 -15.10 -5.44 -41.23
CA HIS A 27 -14.28 -5.70 -42.41
C HIS A 27 -12.80 -5.32 -42.21
N ALA A 28 -12.52 -4.24 -41.50
CA ALA A 28 -11.19 -3.71 -41.27
C ALA A 28 -11.03 -2.99 -39.91
N TRP A 29 -9.78 -2.86 -39.47
CA TRP A 29 -9.42 -2.05 -38.30
C TRP A 29 -9.43 -0.57 -38.67
N THR A 30 -10.33 0.20 -38.05
CA THR A 30 -10.44 1.64 -38.32
C THR A 30 -9.38 2.45 -37.57
N SER A 31 -9.22 3.73 -37.90
CA SER A 31 -8.32 4.65 -37.18
C SER A 31 -8.88 5.16 -35.84
N ARG A 32 -10.01 4.62 -35.37
CA ARG A 32 -10.60 5.01 -34.08
C ARG A 32 -9.94 4.22 -32.95
N TRP A 33 -9.41 4.96 -31.98
CA TRP A 33 -8.73 4.43 -30.80
C TRP A 33 -9.36 5.01 -29.54
N ARG A 34 -9.42 4.21 -28.48
CA ARG A 34 -9.81 4.68 -27.15
C ARG A 34 -8.89 4.11 -26.09
N VAL A 35 -8.64 4.91 -25.06
CA VAL A 35 -7.95 4.46 -23.85
C VAL A 35 -9.00 3.86 -22.92
N VAL A 36 -8.87 2.58 -22.62
CA VAL A 36 -9.68 1.94 -21.58
C VAL A 36 -8.95 2.08 -20.27
N ARG A 37 -9.50 2.94 -19.40
CA ARG A 37 -9.13 2.96 -17.98
C ARG A 37 -9.70 1.68 -17.37
N SER A 38 -8.92 0.60 -17.37
CA SER A 38 -9.34 -0.66 -16.74
C SER A 38 -9.82 -0.38 -15.30
N PRO A 39 -11.10 -0.62 -14.97
CA PRO A 39 -11.59 -0.38 -13.61
C PRO A 39 -11.04 -1.37 -12.57
N HIS A 40 -10.25 -2.37 -13.00
CA HIS A 40 -10.08 -3.64 -12.30
C HIS A 40 -8.74 -3.84 -11.58
N ASN A 41 -8.02 -2.75 -11.27
CA ASN A 41 -6.95 -2.81 -10.26
C ASN A 41 -7.40 -2.13 -8.95
N ARG A 42 -8.66 -2.34 -8.55
CA ARG A 42 -9.10 -2.02 -7.19
C ARG A 42 -8.92 -3.23 -6.28
N CYS A 43 -7.68 -3.58 -5.97
CA CYS A 43 -7.39 -4.07 -4.62
C CYS A 43 -7.52 -2.87 -3.67
N ALA A 44 -8.76 -2.43 -3.44
CA ALA A 44 -9.08 -1.47 -2.40
C ALA A 44 -9.32 -2.23 -1.10
N LEU A 45 -8.24 -2.80 -0.54
CA LEU A 45 -8.24 -3.16 0.86
C LEU A 45 -8.20 -1.82 1.62
N GLY A 46 -9.35 -1.50 2.21
CA GLY A 46 -9.73 -0.14 2.58
C GLY A 46 -8.80 0.50 3.59
N PHE A 47 -8.39 1.74 3.30
CA PHE A 47 -7.80 2.64 4.28
C PHE A 47 -8.35 4.05 4.05
N GLY A 48 -9.66 4.17 4.30
CA GLY A 48 -10.39 5.43 4.35
C GLY A 48 -11.12 5.63 5.69
N SER A 49 -10.66 4.97 6.76
CA SER A 49 -11.25 5.12 8.09
C SER A 49 -10.37 6.02 8.97
N PRO A 50 -10.96 6.86 9.86
CA PRO A 50 -10.24 7.70 10.83
C PRO A 50 -9.40 6.91 11.86
N ALA A 51 -9.32 5.58 11.73
CA ALA A 51 -8.43 4.69 12.48
C ALA A 51 -6.93 4.89 12.17
N ALA A 52 -6.56 5.78 11.24
CA ALA A 52 -5.17 6.06 10.90
C ALA A 52 -4.34 6.68 12.05
N PHE A 53 -4.98 7.21 13.10
CA PHE A 53 -4.30 7.72 14.30
C PHE A 53 -4.20 6.70 15.45
N LEU A 54 -4.96 5.60 15.37
CA LEU A 54 -4.93 4.50 16.32
C LEU A 54 -3.55 3.81 16.43
N PRO A 55 -2.78 3.57 15.35
CA PRO A 55 -1.47 2.93 15.48
C PRO A 55 -0.45 3.83 16.19
N ILE A 56 -0.58 5.16 16.14
CA ILE A 56 0.36 6.09 16.81
C ILE A 56 0.19 6.01 18.33
N GLY A 57 -1.06 6.04 18.81
CA GLY A 57 -1.36 5.95 20.24
C GLY A 57 -0.98 4.61 20.86
N ILE A 58 -1.24 3.50 20.14
CA ILE A 58 -0.88 2.16 20.62
C ILE A 58 0.64 1.99 20.71
N VAL A 59 1.38 2.48 19.71
CA VAL A 59 2.84 2.39 19.70
C VAL A 59 3.45 3.23 20.82
N ALA A 60 2.98 4.47 21.02
CA ALA A 60 3.45 5.32 22.12
C ALA A 60 3.13 4.72 23.51
N ALA A 61 1.95 4.11 23.68
CA ALA A 61 1.57 3.43 24.91
C ALA A 61 2.47 2.21 25.19
N ALA A 62 2.76 1.39 24.17
CA ALA A 62 3.65 0.24 24.30
C ALA A 62 5.07 0.63 24.72
N PHE A 63 5.62 1.73 24.18
CA PHE A 63 6.92 2.28 24.61
C PHE A 63 6.91 2.74 26.07
N THR A 64 5.86 3.48 26.45
CA THR A 64 5.73 4.00 27.82
C THR A 64 5.65 2.85 28.83
N VAL A 65 4.88 1.80 28.53
CA VAL A 65 4.76 0.62 29.38
C VAL A 65 6.07 -0.17 29.44
N GLY A 66 6.74 -0.41 28.30
CA GLY A 66 8.02 -1.12 28.26
C GLY A 66 9.13 -0.40 29.03
N PHE A 67 9.17 0.94 28.92
CA PHE A 67 10.09 1.78 29.69
C PHE A 67 9.84 1.69 31.19
N LEU A 68 8.57 1.77 31.62
CA LEU A 68 8.20 1.66 33.03
C LEU A 68 8.53 0.28 33.61
N ILE A 69 8.27 -0.81 32.88
CA ILE A 69 8.61 -2.17 33.31
C ILE A 69 10.14 -2.31 33.48
N THR A 70 10.91 -1.77 32.54
CA THR A 70 12.38 -1.82 32.60
C THR A 70 12.91 -1.01 33.80
N MET A 71 12.33 0.17 34.06
CA MET A 71 12.66 0.98 35.24
C MET A 71 12.34 0.27 36.56
N ILE A 72 11.18 -0.39 36.65
CA ILE A 72 10.76 -1.15 37.83
C ILE A 72 11.72 -2.32 38.10
N VAL A 73 12.11 -3.08 37.06
CA VAL A 73 13.05 -4.21 37.18
C VAL A 73 14.45 -3.75 37.63
N LEU A 74 14.90 -2.60 37.14
CA LEU A 74 16.17 -1.98 37.56
C LEU A 74 16.16 -1.56 39.03
N ILE A 75 15.07 -0.94 39.48
CA ILE A 75 14.93 -0.45 40.87
C ILE A 75 14.79 -1.61 41.86
N LEU A 76 14.11 -2.71 41.48
CA LEU A 76 13.84 -3.85 42.35
C LEU A 76 14.96 -4.92 42.38
N GLY A 77 16.08 -4.71 41.67
CA GLY A 77 17.30 -5.51 41.86
C GLY A 77 17.71 -6.44 40.72
N GLY A 78 17.28 -6.20 39.48
CA GLY A 78 17.67 -7.04 38.34
C GLY A 78 19.07 -6.73 37.82
N SER A 79 20.00 -7.68 37.99
CA SER A 79 21.37 -7.73 37.42
C SER A 79 21.57 -6.95 36.12
N THR A 80 22.66 -6.17 36.03
CA THR A 80 23.03 -5.28 34.90
C THR A 80 22.94 -5.92 33.52
N LEU A 81 23.20 -7.23 33.41
CA LEU A 81 23.07 -7.99 32.17
C LEU A 81 21.64 -7.97 31.60
N GLY A 82 20.63 -8.18 32.45
CA GLY A 82 19.22 -8.17 32.02
C GLY A 82 18.81 -6.80 31.46
N ALA A 83 19.22 -5.73 32.14
CA ALA A 83 18.93 -4.36 31.70
C ALA A 83 19.53 -4.03 30.32
N VAL A 84 20.72 -4.55 30.02
CA VAL A 84 21.34 -4.37 28.70
C VAL A 84 20.55 -5.12 27.62
N PHE A 85 20.18 -6.38 27.84
CA PHE A 85 19.38 -7.14 26.87
C PHE A 85 18.01 -6.51 26.61
N TYR A 86 17.30 -6.07 27.66
CA TYR A 86 16.01 -5.40 27.52
C TYR A 86 16.15 -4.02 26.87
N GLY A 87 17.19 -3.26 27.18
CA GLY A 87 17.49 -1.97 26.54
C GLY A 87 17.77 -2.12 25.05
N VAL A 88 18.57 -3.13 24.66
CA VAL A 88 18.86 -3.42 23.25
C VAL A 88 17.59 -3.89 22.52
N ALA A 89 16.79 -4.76 23.12
CA ALA A 89 15.52 -5.19 22.53
C ALA A 89 14.55 -4.01 22.33
N ALA A 90 14.44 -3.11 23.31
CA ALA A 90 13.61 -1.90 23.21
C ALA A 90 14.12 -0.95 22.11
N LEU A 91 15.44 -0.79 21.99
CA LEU A 91 16.06 0.02 20.93
C LEU A 91 15.79 -0.57 19.54
N LEU A 92 15.94 -1.88 19.36
CA LEU A 92 15.67 -2.55 18.08
C LEU A 92 14.19 -2.41 17.68
N LEU A 93 13.27 -2.54 18.63
CA LEU A 93 11.85 -2.29 18.39
C LEU A 93 11.57 -0.83 18.04
N ALA A 94 12.24 0.12 18.69
CA ALA A 94 12.14 1.55 18.36
C ALA A 94 12.61 1.84 16.93
N VAL A 95 13.75 1.28 16.53
CA VAL A 95 14.29 1.42 15.17
C VAL A 95 13.34 0.80 14.16
N MET A 96 12.85 -0.42 14.40
CA MET A 96 11.89 -1.08 13.51
C MET A 96 10.59 -0.28 13.37
N ALA A 97 10.05 0.26 14.47
CA ALA A 97 8.87 1.11 14.46
C ALA A 97 9.10 2.40 13.65
N ALA A 98 10.25 3.06 13.84
CA ALA A 98 10.61 4.27 13.09
C ALA A 98 10.74 4.01 11.58
N VAL A 99 11.30 2.85 11.18
CA VAL A 99 11.37 2.44 9.77
C VAL A 99 9.97 2.23 9.20
N CYS A 100 9.09 1.53 9.92
CA CYS A 100 7.71 1.32 9.50
C CYS A 100 6.93 2.64 9.35
N ILE A 101 7.09 3.57 10.30
CA ILE A 101 6.43 4.88 10.28
C ILE A 101 6.94 5.71 9.09
N THR A 102 8.26 5.77 8.91
CA THR A 102 8.88 6.48 7.78
C THR A 102 8.36 5.96 6.45
N ASN A 103 8.33 4.63 6.28
CA ASN A 103 7.80 4.00 5.07
C ASN A 103 6.30 4.31 4.86
N ALA A 104 5.51 4.31 5.93
CA ALA A 104 4.09 4.67 5.87
C ALA A 104 3.88 6.13 5.44
N ILE A 105 4.69 7.06 5.96
CA ILE A 105 4.64 8.50 5.60
C ILE A 105 5.05 8.70 4.13
N TYR A 106 6.14 8.09 3.68
CA TYR A 106 6.57 8.15 2.28
C TYR A 106 5.47 7.62 1.35
N GLY A 107 4.90 6.45 1.68
CA GLY A 107 3.78 5.89 0.93
C GLY A 107 2.56 6.83 0.91
N PHE A 108 2.27 7.51 2.02
CA PHE A 108 1.16 8.45 2.09
C PHE A 108 1.40 9.72 1.24
N ARG A 109 2.60 10.29 1.29
CA ARG A 109 2.97 11.46 0.48
C ARG A 109 2.90 11.16 -1.02
N LEU A 110 3.46 10.02 -1.44
CA LEU A 110 3.39 9.57 -2.84
C LEU A 110 1.94 9.36 -3.29
N ARG A 111 1.07 8.83 -2.41
CA ARG A 111 -0.36 8.71 -2.70
C ARG A 111 -1.04 10.08 -2.81
N ARG A 112 -0.63 11.08 -2.03
CA ARG A 112 -1.18 12.45 -2.10
C ARG A 112 -0.78 13.15 -3.39
N GLU A 113 0.48 13.06 -3.80
CA GLU A 113 0.97 13.65 -5.05
C GLU A 113 0.26 13.05 -6.27
N ARG A 114 0.04 11.73 -6.29
CA ARG A 114 -0.74 11.08 -7.35
C ARG A 114 -2.19 11.55 -7.43
N ARG A 115 -2.79 12.00 -6.33
CA ARG A 115 -4.14 12.58 -6.30
C ARG A 115 -4.17 14.06 -6.70
N ALA A 116 -3.03 14.76 -6.64
CA ALA A 116 -2.93 16.14 -7.10
C ALA A 116 -2.68 16.24 -8.61
N LEU A 117 -2.22 15.13 -9.23
CA LEU A 117 -1.88 15.03 -10.65
C LEU A 117 -2.97 14.38 -11.52
N GLY A 118 -4.12 14.02 -10.94
CA GLY A 118 -5.26 13.42 -11.64
C GLY A 118 -6.59 13.84 -11.03
#